data_AF-A0A381RBX2-F1
#
_entry.id   AF-A0A381RBX2-F1
#
_cell.length_a   1.000
_cell.length_b   1.000
_cell.length_c   1.000
_cell.angle_alpha   90.00
_cell.angle_beta   90.00
_cell.angle_gamma   90.00
#
_symmetry.space_group_name_H-M   'P 1'
#
loop_
_entity.id
_entity.type
_entity.pdbx_description
1 polymer ?
#
loop_
_entity_poly.entity_id
_entity_poly.type
_entity_poly.pdbx_seq_one_letter_code
_entity_poly.pdbx_strand_id
1 'polypeptide(L)'
;MKKAVSGFSSITAALKIASKVGFGNFYRSITSRNTCKTCALGMGGQKGGMTNEVSSFPEICKKSIQAQLTDIQKAIPESYFKDNSIDDFKRITPRKLERYGRLNTPLYKKKLSNHYTPISWNKALEKIIITLQQTDPEKTFFYSSGRSSNEAAFLLQLFVRVY
;
A
#
# COMPACT_ATOMS: atom_id res chain seq x y z
N MET A 1 1.26 17.09 23.25
CA MET A 1 2.38 17.82 22.61
C MET A 1 2.76 17.19 21.28
N LYS A 2 2.71 17.99 20.20
CA LYS A 2 3.02 17.62 18.82
C LYS A 2 4.49 17.18 18.73
N LYS A 3 4.76 15.87 18.67
CA LYS A 3 6.11 15.36 18.37
C LYS A 3 6.49 15.86 16.97
N ALA A 4 7.60 16.61 16.88
CA ALA A 4 8.14 17.03 15.61
C ALA A 4 8.34 15.80 14.72
N VAL A 5 7.69 15.82 13.56
CA VAL A 5 7.72 14.72 12.59
C VAL A 5 8.95 14.86 11.69
N SER A 6 9.98 15.60 12.06
CA SER A 6 11.21 15.82 11.28
C SER A 6 12.47 15.62 12.13
N GLY A 7 13.64 15.51 11.48
CA GLY A 7 14.93 15.31 12.15
C GLY A 7 15.15 13.88 12.67
N PHE A 8 15.92 13.73 13.75
CA PHE A 8 16.36 12.45 14.31
C PHE A 8 15.23 11.46 14.64
N SER A 9 14.01 11.94 14.94
CA SER A 9 12.82 11.10 15.14
C SER A 9 12.43 10.29 13.90
N SER A 10 12.80 10.78 12.71
CA SER A 10 12.54 10.11 11.43
C SER A 10 13.56 9.02 11.15
N ILE A 11 14.82 9.29 11.49
CA ILE A 11 15.94 8.34 11.36
C ILE A 11 15.70 7.15 12.27
N THR A 12 15.39 7.41 13.55
CA THR A 12 15.07 6.36 14.53
C THR A 12 13.86 5.52 14.10
N ALA A 13 12.82 6.13 13.53
CA ALA A 13 11.67 5.41 12.99
C ALA A 13 12.06 4.50 11.81
N ALA A 14 12.88 5.00 10.87
CA ALA A 14 13.38 4.21 9.74
C ALA A 14 14.24 3.03 10.21
N LEU A 15 15.18 3.28 11.14
CA LEU A 15 16.02 2.23 11.74
C LEU A 15 15.20 1.15 12.44
N LYS A 16 14.14 1.51 13.16
CA LYS A 16 13.24 0.55 13.83
C LYS A 16 12.49 -0.35 12.84
N ILE A 17 12.22 0.13 11.63
CA ILE A 17 11.58 -0.69 10.60
C ILE A 17 12.65 -1.50 9.87
N ALA A 18 13.80 -0.92 9.56
CA ALA A 18 14.96 -1.62 9.00
C ALA A 18 15.37 -2.83 9.86
N SER A 19 15.34 -2.70 11.20
CA SER A 19 15.61 -3.84 12.09
C SER A 19 14.54 -4.93 12.06
N LYS A 20 13.28 -4.59 11.74
CA LYS A 20 12.18 -5.57 11.62
C LYS A 20 12.14 -6.29 10.28
N VAL A 21 12.50 -5.60 9.21
CA VAL A 21 12.41 -6.09 7.82
C VAL A 21 13.74 -6.59 7.27
N GLY A 22 14.84 -6.29 7.95
CA GLY A 22 16.22 -6.56 7.54
C GLY A 22 16.85 -5.37 6.81
N PHE A 23 18.08 -5.03 7.18
CA PHE A 23 18.83 -3.91 6.58
C PHE A 23 19.05 -4.06 5.07
N GLY A 24 19.26 -5.30 4.58
CA GLY A 24 19.39 -5.55 3.14
C GLY A 24 18.11 -5.24 2.35
N ASN A 25 16.94 -5.64 2.87
CA ASN A 25 15.64 -5.33 2.27
C ASN A 25 15.35 -3.83 2.31
N PHE A 26 15.70 -3.17 3.41
CA PHE A 26 15.59 -1.72 3.54
C PHE A 26 16.47 -1.00 2.50
N TYR A 27 17.75 -1.36 2.40
CA TYR A 27 18.68 -0.77 1.45
C TYR A 27 18.22 -0.99 0.00
N ARG A 28 17.82 -2.23 -0.35
CA ARG A 28 17.28 -2.55 -1.68
C ARG A 28 16.03 -1.74 -2.00
N SER A 29 15.17 -1.47 -1.01
CA SER A 29 13.97 -0.65 -1.20
C SER A 29 14.32 0.81 -1.53
N ILE A 30 15.19 1.45 -0.73
CA ILE A 30 15.57 2.86 -0.91
C ILE A 30 16.46 3.12 -2.12
N THR A 31 17.09 2.09 -2.68
CA THR A 31 17.90 2.18 -3.90
C THR A 31 17.17 1.68 -5.16
N SER A 32 15.99 1.09 -5.01
CA SER A 32 15.26 0.51 -6.14
C SER A 32 14.86 1.56 -7.19
N ARG A 33 14.84 1.13 -8.46
CA ARG A 33 14.41 1.93 -9.61
C ARG A 33 12.89 2.08 -9.61
N ASN A 34 12.40 2.99 -8.79
CA ASN A 34 10.98 3.27 -8.66
C ASN A 34 10.70 4.76 -8.61
N THR A 35 9.45 5.07 -8.91
CA THR A 35 8.88 6.38 -8.64
C THR A 35 8.24 6.37 -7.25
N CYS A 36 8.40 7.49 -6.55
CA CYS A 36 7.93 7.74 -5.20
C CYS A 36 6.42 7.67 -5.21
N LYS A 37 5.91 6.71 -4.45
CA LYS A 37 4.47 6.51 -4.26
C LYS A 37 3.79 7.70 -3.61
N THR A 38 4.52 8.70 -3.08
CA THR A 38 3.98 9.91 -2.46
C THR A 38 3.77 11.08 -3.42
N CYS A 39 4.67 11.31 -4.39
CA CYS A 39 4.61 12.48 -5.27
C CYS A 39 4.77 12.18 -6.76
N ALA A 40 5.03 10.93 -7.13
CA ALA A 40 5.26 10.50 -8.51
C ALA A 40 6.48 11.15 -9.22
N LEU A 41 7.37 11.85 -8.51
CA LEU A 41 8.51 12.57 -9.11
C LEU A 41 9.90 12.18 -8.55
N GLY A 42 10.07 12.01 -7.22
CA GLY A 42 11.28 11.36 -6.65
C GLY A 42 11.12 9.84 -6.71
N MET A 43 12.02 8.91 -6.40
CA MET A 43 13.30 9.01 -5.71
C MET A 43 14.50 9.10 -6.66
N GLY A 44 14.24 9.15 -7.97
CA GLY A 44 15.22 9.05 -9.06
C GLY A 44 14.79 8.17 -10.21
N GLY A 45 13.63 7.51 -10.12
CA GLY A 45 13.01 6.80 -11.22
C GLY A 45 13.95 5.73 -11.78
N GLN A 46 14.25 5.81 -13.08
CA GLN A 46 15.16 4.88 -13.74
C GLN A 46 16.63 5.02 -13.30
N LYS A 47 17.02 6.18 -12.75
CA LYS A 47 18.37 6.42 -12.23
C LYS A 47 18.63 5.70 -10.89
N GLY A 48 17.61 5.08 -10.30
CA GLY A 48 17.69 4.45 -8.98
C GLY A 48 17.31 5.40 -7.85
N GLY A 49 17.13 4.87 -6.65
CA GLY A 49 16.65 5.65 -5.51
C GLY A 49 17.71 6.57 -4.91
N MET A 50 17.25 7.74 -4.43
CA MET A 50 18.03 8.86 -3.89
C MET A 50 18.86 9.64 -4.92
N THR A 51 18.50 9.59 -6.20
CA THR A 51 19.14 10.37 -7.27
C THR A 51 18.11 11.34 -7.83
N ASN A 52 18.39 12.64 -8.00
CA ASN A 52 17.41 13.56 -8.62
C ASN A 52 17.54 13.64 -10.15
N GLU A 53 16.71 14.48 -10.78
CA GLU A 53 16.66 14.72 -12.22
C GLU A 53 17.98 15.23 -12.81
N VAL A 54 18.78 15.97 -12.04
CA VAL A 54 20.12 16.44 -12.42
C VAL A 54 21.25 15.49 -12.00
N SER A 55 20.92 14.25 -11.58
CA SER A 55 21.88 13.23 -11.15
C SER A 55 22.66 13.54 -9.86
N SER A 56 22.14 14.43 -9.01
CA SER A 56 22.67 14.63 -7.65
C SER A 56 22.37 13.41 -6.78
N PHE A 57 23.33 13.03 -5.94
CA PHE A 57 23.23 11.93 -4.99
C PHE A 57 24.10 12.21 -3.75
N PRO A 58 23.63 11.93 -2.52
CA PRO A 58 22.32 11.35 -2.18
C PRO A 58 21.24 12.40 -1.91
N GLU A 59 20.06 12.21 -2.51
CA GLU A 59 18.88 13.05 -2.32
C GLU A 59 17.83 12.30 -1.48
N ILE A 60 17.66 12.74 -0.23
CA ILE A 60 16.85 12.00 0.75
C ILE A 60 15.51 12.68 0.99
N CYS A 61 14.44 12.06 0.47
CA CYS A 61 13.07 12.45 0.79
C CYS A 61 12.51 11.59 1.94
N LYS A 62 12.33 12.21 3.12
CA LYS A 62 11.74 11.56 4.29
C LYS A 62 10.38 10.90 4.00
N LYS A 63 9.48 11.58 3.28
CA LYS A 63 8.13 11.04 2.98
C LYS A 63 8.22 9.79 2.11
N SER A 64 9.14 9.78 1.15
CA SER A 64 9.34 8.63 0.29
C SER A 64 9.89 7.43 1.04
N ILE A 65 10.88 7.63 1.92
CA ILE A 65 11.37 6.59 2.82
C ILE A 65 10.21 6.04 3.67
N GLN A 66 9.38 6.92 4.25
CA GLN A 66 8.21 6.48 5.02
C GLN A 66 7.24 5.64 4.18
N ALA A 67 6.98 6.00 2.93
CA ALA A 67 6.12 5.23 2.04
C ALA A 67 6.73 3.87 1.69
N GLN A 68 8.01 3.80 1.34
CA GLN A 68 8.68 2.54 1.04
C GLN A 68 8.76 1.60 2.25
N LEU A 69 8.92 2.18 3.45
CA LEU A 69 8.94 1.44 4.69
C LEU A 69 7.62 0.70 4.98
N THR A 70 6.48 1.17 4.46
CA THR A 70 5.22 0.44 4.60
C THR A 70 5.12 -0.74 3.65
N ASP A 71 5.80 -0.68 2.50
CA ASP A 71 5.79 -1.75 1.50
C ASP A 71 6.57 -2.99 1.89
N ILE A 72 7.68 -2.79 2.61
CA ILE A 72 8.57 -3.88 3.02
C ILE A 72 8.20 -4.49 4.37
N GLN A 73 7.09 -4.04 4.99
CA GLN A 73 6.56 -4.69 6.19
C GLN A 73 6.11 -6.12 5.87
N LYS A 74 6.23 -7.01 6.86
CA LYS A 74 5.64 -8.35 6.78
C LYS A 74 4.11 -8.24 6.62
N ALA A 75 3.51 -9.30 6.07
CA ALA A 75 2.07 -9.44 5.98
C ALA A 75 1.38 -9.24 7.34
N ILE A 76 0.19 -8.65 7.34
CA ILE A 76 -0.68 -8.68 8.52
C ILE A 76 -1.05 -10.16 8.76
N PRO A 77 -0.80 -10.73 9.95
CA PRO A 77 -1.16 -12.12 10.21
C PRO A 77 -2.67 -12.31 10.12
N GLU A 78 -3.12 -13.39 9.48
CA GLU A 78 -4.54 -13.63 9.24
C GLU A 78 -5.37 -13.75 10.52
N SER A 79 -4.76 -14.18 11.62
CA SER A 79 -5.40 -14.24 12.94
C SER A 79 -5.95 -12.88 13.38
N TYR A 80 -5.34 -11.76 12.98
CA TYR A 80 -5.85 -10.43 13.32
C TYR A 80 -7.27 -10.21 12.82
N PHE A 81 -7.62 -10.71 11.63
CA PHE A 81 -8.96 -10.55 11.06
C PHE A 81 -9.98 -11.49 11.71
N LYS A 82 -9.52 -12.63 12.22
CA LYS A 82 -10.35 -13.57 12.99
C LYS A 82 -10.64 -13.04 14.39
N ASP A 83 -9.60 -12.53 15.07
CA ASP A 83 -9.64 -12.18 16.49
C ASP A 83 -10.21 -10.79 16.75
N ASN A 84 -10.23 -9.90 15.74
CA ASN A 84 -10.70 -8.52 15.89
C ASN A 84 -11.90 -8.25 14.97
N SER A 85 -12.92 -7.62 15.53
CA SER A 85 -14.07 -7.12 14.77
C SER A 85 -13.72 -5.82 14.04
N ILE A 86 -14.58 -5.42 13.10
CA ILE A 86 -14.49 -4.13 12.41
C ILE A 86 -14.58 -2.98 13.42
N ASP A 87 -15.39 -3.12 14.48
CA ASP A 87 -15.51 -2.11 15.51
C ASP A 87 -14.26 -2.00 16.39
N ASP A 88 -13.55 -3.11 16.62
CA ASP A 88 -12.23 -3.08 17.26
C ASP A 88 -11.23 -2.30 16.40
N PHE A 89 -11.20 -2.56 15.09
CA PHE A 89 -10.35 -1.83 14.15
C PHE A 89 -10.67 -0.33 14.13
N LYS A 90 -11.94 0.08 14.23
CA LYS A 90 -12.34 1.50 14.29
C LYS A 90 -11.80 2.23 15.53
N ARG A 91 -11.57 1.53 16.64
CA ARG A 91 -11.02 2.11 17.88
C ARG A 91 -9.50 2.29 17.82
N ILE A 92 -8.83 1.69 16.84
CA ILE A 92 -7.38 1.75 16.68
C ILE A 92 -7.02 2.96 15.81
N THR A 93 -5.99 3.71 16.22
CA THR A 93 -5.55 4.88 15.45
C THR A 93 -4.95 4.47 14.10
N PRO A 94 -5.07 5.30 13.04
CA PRO A 94 -4.51 4.98 11.72
C PRO A 94 -3.02 4.62 11.76
N ARG A 95 -2.25 5.35 12.58
CA ARG A 95 -0.82 5.08 12.78
C ARG A 95 -0.54 3.70 13.39
N LYS A 96 -1.41 3.18 14.25
CA LYS A 96 -1.27 1.83 14.82
C LYS A 96 -1.66 0.78 13.80
N LEU A 97 -2.74 0.99 13.04
CA LEU A 97 -3.17 0.09 11.96
C LEU A 97 -2.08 -0.11 10.90
N GLU A 98 -1.43 0.97 10.47
CA GLU A 98 -0.30 0.93 9.51
C GLU A 98 0.86 0.02 9.99
N ARG A 99 0.99 -0.18 11.29
CA ARG A 99 2.07 -0.97 11.92
C ARG A 99 1.74 -2.43 12.13
N TYR A 100 0.51 -2.86 11.84
CA TYR A 100 0.15 -4.28 11.89
C TYR A 100 0.79 -5.09 10.76
N GLY A 101 1.16 -4.42 9.66
CA GLY A 101 1.85 -5.03 8.54
C GLY A 101 1.31 -4.53 7.21
N ARG A 102 1.75 -5.16 6.13
CA ARG A 102 1.23 -4.94 4.78
C ARG A 102 -0.03 -5.79 4.58
N LEU A 103 -1.13 -5.16 4.13
CA LEU A 103 -2.31 -5.87 3.69
C LEU A 103 -2.02 -6.53 2.33
N ASN A 104 -1.85 -7.84 2.31
CA ASN A 104 -1.53 -8.64 1.12
C ASN A 104 -2.50 -9.81 0.90
N THR A 105 -3.40 -10.08 1.84
CA THR A 105 -4.44 -11.11 1.75
C THR A 105 -5.77 -10.47 1.42
N PRO A 106 -6.50 -10.94 0.37
CA PRO A 106 -7.86 -10.48 0.11
C PRO A 106 -8.79 -10.76 1.29
N LEU A 107 -9.62 -9.78 1.64
CA LEU A 107 -10.57 -9.86 2.74
C LEU A 107 -11.99 -9.75 2.22
N TYR A 108 -12.87 -10.60 2.73
CA TYR A 108 -14.29 -10.56 2.44
C TYR A 108 -15.09 -10.15 3.66
N LYS A 109 -15.98 -9.16 3.48
CA LYS A 109 -16.94 -8.73 4.51
C LYS A 109 -18.34 -9.17 4.10
N LYS A 110 -18.89 -10.16 4.81
CA LYS A 110 -20.30 -10.57 4.63
C LYS A 110 -21.23 -9.44 5.09
N LYS A 111 -22.37 -9.26 4.40
CA LYS A 111 -23.33 -8.15 4.64
C LYS A 111 -23.62 -7.88 6.12
N LEU A 112 -23.93 -8.92 6.89
CA LEU A 112 -24.30 -8.82 8.31
C LEU A 112 -23.16 -9.17 9.28
N SER A 113 -21.96 -9.47 8.78
CA SER A 113 -20.82 -9.80 9.65
C SER A 113 -20.12 -8.55 10.15
N ASN A 114 -19.67 -8.59 11.41
CA ASN A 114 -18.77 -7.59 11.98
C ASN A 114 -17.28 -7.97 11.88
N HIS A 115 -16.93 -8.98 11.08
CA HIS A 115 -15.55 -9.43 10.90
C HIS A 115 -15.18 -9.48 9.42
N TYR A 116 -13.88 -9.30 9.15
CA TYR A 116 -13.29 -9.63 7.86
C TYR A 116 -12.92 -11.11 7.83
N THR A 117 -13.21 -11.79 6.72
CA THR A 117 -12.78 -13.17 6.49
C THR A 117 -11.69 -13.18 5.43
N PRO A 118 -10.46 -13.64 5.75
CA PRO A 118 -9.44 -13.88 4.74
C PRO A 118 -9.92 -14.87 3.68
N ILE A 119 -9.69 -14.56 2.41
CA ILE A 119 -10.03 -15.45 1.29
C ILE A 119 -8.87 -15.50 0.28
N SER A 120 -8.82 -16.57 -0.52
CA SER A 120 -7.85 -16.67 -1.60
C SER A 120 -8.15 -15.68 -2.73
N TRP A 121 -7.12 -15.37 -3.53
CA TRP A 121 -7.27 -14.54 -4.73
C TRP A 121 -8.31 -15.12 -5.71
N ASN A 122 -8.30 -16.44 -5.94
CA ASN A 122 -9.29 -17.08 -6.83
C ASN A 122 -10.72 -16.85 -6.34
N LYS A 123 -10.98 -17.01 -5.04
CA LYS A 123 -12.31 -16.76 -4.45
C LYS A 123 -12.69 -15.28 -4.50
N ALA A 124 -11.72 -14.37 -4.36
CA ALA A 124 -11.96 -12.94 -4.44
C ALA A 124 -12.35 -12.54 -5.88
N LEU A 125 -11.60 -13.00 -6.87
CA LEU A 125 -11.86 -12.75 -8.29
C LEU A 125 -13.18 -13.38 -8.74
N GLU A 126 -13.46 -14.62 -8.37
CA GLU A 126 -14.73 -15.29 -8.67
C GLU A 126 -15.93 -14.47 -8.17
N LYS A 127 -15.86 -13.97 -6.93
CA LYS A 127 -16.92 -13.10 -6.37
C LYS A 127 -17.08 -11.80 -7.14
N ILE A 128 -15.98 -11.16 -7.51
CA ILE A 128 -16.00 -9.92 -8.29
C ILE A 128 -16.64 -10.19 -9.66
N ILE A 129 -16.22 -11.24 -10.36
CA ILE A 129 -16.74 -11.63 -11.68
C ILE A 129 -18.25 -11.88 -11.63
N ILE A 130 -18.72 -12.72 -10.69
CA ILE A 130 -20.15 -13.03 -10.54
C ILE A 130 -20.94 -11.75 -10.28
N THR A 131 -20.43 -10.86 -9.41
CA THR A 131 -21.12 -9.62 -9.07
C THR A 131 -21.22 -8.69 -10.28
N LEU A 132 -20.13 -8.55 -11.04
CA LEU A 132 -20.09 -7.75 -12.26
C LEU A 132 -21.06 -8.30 -13.31
N GLN A 133 -21.09 -9.61 -13.56
CA GLN A 133 -22.01 -10.23 -14.52
C GLN A 133 -23.50 -10.02 -14.17
N GLN A 134 -23.82 -9.83 -12.89
CA GLN A 134 -25.19 -9.60 -12.40
C GLN A 134 -25.55 -8.12 -12.26
N THR A 135 -24.58 -7.21 -12.46
CA THR A 135 -24.78 -5.78 -12.30
C THR A 135 -25.05 -5.14 -13.66
N ASP A 136 -26.04 -4.25 -13.71
CA ASP A 136 -26.31 -3.41 -14.87
C ASP A 136 -25.08 -2.50 -15.14
N PRO A 137 -24.43 -2.59 -16.31
CA PRO A 137 -23.24 -1.79 -16.62
C PRO A 137 -23.48 -0.29 -16.49
N GLU A 138 -24.68 0.19 -16.85
CA GLU A 138 -25.09 1.61 -16.74
C GLU A 138 -25.20 2.10 -15.29
N LYS A 139 -25.21 1.17 -14.31
CA LYS A 139 -25.24 1.46 -12.88
C LYS A 139 -23.90 1.18 -12.19
N THR A 140 -22.83 1.08 -12.96
CA THR A 140 -21.48 0.82 -12.45
C THR A 140 -20.60 2.07 -12.59
N PHE A 141 -19.70 2.28 -11.63
CA PHE A 141 -18.69 3.34 -11.68
C PHE A 141 -17.32 2.78 -11.33
N PHE A 142 -16.31 3.17 -12.10
CA PHE A 142 -14.92 2.77 -11.88
C PHE A 142 -14.04 4.00 -11.64
N TYR A 143 -13.15 3.89 -10.66
CA TYR A 143 -12.21 4.95 -10.29
C TYR A 143 -10.77 4.51 -10.55
N SER A 144 -10.07 5.24 -11.40
CA SER A 144 -8.62 5.09 -11.58
C SER A 144 -7.88 6.08 -10.70
N SER A 145 -6.96 5.57 -9.87
CA SER A 145 -6.11 6.41 -9.03
C SER A 145 -4.96 7.01 -9.85
N GLY A 146 -4.76 8.32 -9.79
CA GLY A 146 -3.59 9.00 -10.36
C GLY A 146 -2.25 8.61 -9.71
N ARG A 147 -2.26 7.65 -8.78
CA ARG A 147 -1.09 7.05 -8.12
C ARG A 147 -0.75 5.66 -8.65
N SER A 148 -1.65 5.07 -9.42
CA SER A 148 -1.38 3.85 -10.18
C SER A 148 -0.50 4.18 -11.39
N SER A 149 0.15 3.17 -11.97
CA SER A 149 0.93 3.37 -13.18
C SER A 149 0.01 3.61 -14.39
N ASN A 150 0.55 4.23 -15.44
CA ASN A 150 -0.20 4.48 -16.67
C ASN A 150 -0.67 3.18 -17.32
N GLU A 151 0.10 2.11 -17.21
CA GLU A 151 -0.23 0.77 -17.71
C GLU A 151 -1.43 0.18 -16.95
N ALA A 152 -1.46 0.30 -15.62
CA ALA A 152 -2.59 -0.14 -14.82
C ALA A 152 -3.85 0.67 -15.15
N ALA A 153 -3.73 1.98 -15.33
CA ALA A 153 -4.83 2.83 -15.76
C ALA A 153 -5.32 2.48 -17.18
N PHE A 154 -4.39 2.16 -18.09
CA PHE A 154 -4.70 1.72 -19.46
C PHE A 154 -5.46 0.40 -19.48
N LEU A 155 -5.03 -0.60 -18.70
CA LEU A 155 -5.73 -1.88 -18.59
C LEU A 155 -7.11 -1.70 -17.95
N LEU A 156 -7.22 -0.89 -16.90
CA LEU A 156 -8.51 -0.61 -16.27
C LEU A 156 -9.47 0.06 -17.24
N GLN A 157 -9.03 1.07 -18.00
CA GLN A 157 -9.94 1.74 -18.94
C GLN A 157 -10.41 0.82 -20.07
N LEU A 158 -9.54 -0.08 -20.57
CA LEU A 158 -9.95 -1.06 -21.58
C LEU A 158 -11.00 -2.01 -21.02
N PHE A 159 -10.75 -2.54 -19.82
CA PHE A 159 -11.68 -3.41 -19.13
C PHE A 159 -13.06 -2.75 -18.95
N VAL A 160 -13.09 -1.52 -18.44
CA VAL A 160 -14.33 -0.79 -18.17
C VAL A 160 -15.11 -0.42 -19.43
N ARG A 161 -14.44 -0.21 -20.56
CA ARG A 161 -15.11 0.06 -21.84
C ARG A 161 -15.67 -1.19 -22.51
N VAL A 162 -15.17 -2.37 -22.14
CA VAL A 162 -15.62 -3.67 -22.67
C VAL A 162 -16.71 -4.28 -21.79
N TYR A 163 -16.67 -4.01 -20.48
CA TYR A 163 -17.69 -4.39 -19.49
C TYR A 163 -19.00 -3.63 -19.72
#